data_AF-A0A9W9PHX4-F1
#
_entry.id   AF-A0A9W9PHX4-F1
#
_cell.length_a   1.000
_cell.length_b   1.000
_cell.length_c   1.000
_cell.angle_alpha   90.00
_cell.angle_beta   90.00
_cell.angle_gamma   90.00
#
_symmetry.space_group_name_H-M   'P 1'
#
loop_
_entity.id
_entity.type
_entity.pdbx_description
1 polymer ?
#
loop_
_entity_poly.entity_id
_entity_poly.type
_entity_poly.pdbx_seq_one_letter_code
_entity_poly.pdbx_strand_id
1 'polypeptide(L)'
;MSQAFAVLIHCSGPAKASPVKFVNMLRDSDIDSMNTDLSKLSRANEEHHDNVQTLLKKFKDLLDDYSSLKSDYEEDRNPFVLVLVDGDGYQFHERYIKAGSEGGINAARELNDSVRELMHATMGMQADQCRIMVRVYANILGLSKLLARAGLVGHEARALAPFTSAFNRAQDLFDFVDAAEKKEGSDFKIREMFRLFVDLNQCRHIYFAGCHDTGFVSMLAPYRGRSDRITLIKAASFHRDFEDLGLPIKELPAVFMSGPLVGTKSSPVHSINTKMAPAPPPMALRQFANTSKSLQGRSHPNLSGLLPLLWVGPEDFLFATLPPPSLKSEEFIPINKDGERLDTYCAHPSPDAFDAYHRRAKEAKVCNSYHLSGECGDMNCHYDHSDVSNTIIDVLRYICLQHPCPRGGSCRSIKCYMGHICQKPNCKAVKSWQCRFNLRAHSVDLQVAQWVAPIDQPEEDHRSSISAESFESNSPSTVFFS
;
A
#
# COMPACT_ATOMS: atom_id res chain seq x y z
N MET A 1 -48.59 32.14 22.79
CA MET A 1 -48.43 31.08 23.83
C MET A 1 -47.50 31.66 24.88
N SER A 2 -48.06 32.30 25.90
CA SER A 2 -48.27 31.73 27.25
C SER A 2 -47.00 31.63 28.10
N GLN A 3 -46.99 32.48 29.13
CA GLN A 3 -46.57 32.24 30.51
C GLN A 3 -45.09 32.10 30.89
N ALA A 4 -44.65 33.00 31.77
CA ALA A 4 -43.93 32.78 33.03
C ALA A 4 -43.59 34.17 33.63
N PHE A 5 -43.71 34.52 34.91
CA PHE A 5 -44.09 33.84 36.14
C PHE A 5 -44.49 34.93 37.17
N ALA A 6 -45.34 34.56 38.13
CA ALA A 6 -45.98 35.43 39.11
C ALA A 6 -45.06 35.92 40.26
N VAL A 7 -45.40 37.07 40.85
CA VAL A 7 -45.07 37.38 42.25
C VAL A 7 -46.37 37.79 42.96
N LEU A 8 -46.75 36.97 43.94
CA LEU A 8 -47.88 37.14 44.85
C LEU A 8 -47.39 37.87 46.10
N ILE A 9 -47.96 39.02 46.44
CA ILE A 9 -47.99 39.51 47.83
C ILE A 9 -49.40 40.03 48.14
N HIS A 10 -50.09 39.26 48.98
CA HIS A 10 -51.33 39.61 49.68
C HIS A 10 -51.16 40.86 50.55
N CYS A 11 -52.22 41.69 50.68
CA CYS A 11 -52.60 42.30 51.97
C CYS A 11 -53.97 43.01 51.89
N SER A 12 -54.85 42.74 52.88
CA SER A 12 -56.02 43.55 53.22
C SER A 12 -55.88 44.06 54.67
N GLY A 13 -55.88 45.40 54.85
CA GLY A 13 -56.19 46.16 56.09
C GLY A 13 -55.08 46.37 57.15
N PRO A 14 -55.23 47.34 58.09
CA PRO A 14 -55.29 48.79 57.86
C PRO A 14 -54.26 49.63 58.66
N ALA A 15 -53.90 50.81 58.12
CA ALA A 15 -53.43 52.06 58.75
C ALA A 15 -52.26 52.07 59.78
N LYS A 16 -51.12 52.72 59.42
CA LYS A 16 -50.52 53.96 60.03
C LYS A 16 -48.99 54.07 59.84
N ALA A 17 -48.56 55.25 59.38
CA ALA A 17 -47.28 55.98 59.59
C ALA A 17 -45.91 55.42 59.09
N SER A 18 -45.37 56.11 58.04
CA SER A 18 -43.99 56.55 57.69
C SER A 18 -42.69 55.90 58.25
N PRO A 19 -41.48 56.12 57.66
CA PRO A 19 -41.08 56.65 56.34
C PRO A 19 -40.02 55.81 55.57
N VAL A 20 -39.99 55.99 54.24
CA VAL A 20 -38.86 55.96 53.28
C VAL A 20 -37.65 55.04 53.55
N LYS A 21 -37.45 54.04 52.67
CA LYS A 21 -36.11 53.56 52.26
C LYS A 21 -36.03 53.41 50.74
N PHE A 22 -35.30 54.34 50.13
CA PHE A 22 -34.58 54.29 48.86
C PHE A 22 -34.96 53.17 47.88
N VAL A 23 -35.82 53.50 46.91
CA VAL A 23 -35.80 52.84 45.60
C VAL A 23 -35.03 53.76 44.67
N ASN A 24 -33.79 53.38 44.31
CA ASN A 24 -33.13 53.94 43.14
C ASN A 24 -33.98 53.50 41.93
N MET A 25 -34.97 54.31 41.55
CA MET A 25 -35.64 54.16 40.27
C MET A 25 -34.57 54.42 39.19
N LEU A 26 -34.19 53.37 38.46
CA LEU A 26 -33.59 53.54 37.13
C LEU A 26 -34.51 54.51 36.39
N ARG A 27 -33.97 55.66 35.94
CA ARG A 27 -34.78 56.63 35.21
C ARG A 27 -35.10 55.98 33.87
N ASP A 28 -36.31 56.19 33.37
CA ASP A 28 -36.71 55.67 32.05
C ASP A 28 -35.71 56.08 30.95
N SER A 29 -35.05 57.23 31.10
CA SER A 29 -33.94 57.68 30.24
C SER A 29 -32.74 56.74 30.20
N ASP A 30 -32.39 56.12 31.32
CA ASP A 30 -31.25 55.21 31.44
C ASP A 30 -31.58 53.86 30.77
N ILE A 31 -32.85 53.44 30.87
CA ILE A 31 -33.38 52.24 30.21
C ILE A 31 -33.38 52.43 28.68
N ASP A 32 -33.85 53.58 28.20
CA ASP A 32 -33.86 53.90 26.76
C ASP A 32 -32.45 54.00 26.18
N SER A 33 -31.51 54.59 26.93
CA SER A 33 -30.10 54.66 26.53
C SER A 33 -29.48 53.27 26.40
N MET A 34 -29.69 52.41 27.41
CA MET A 34 -29.18 51.03 27.36
C MET A 34 -29.80 50.23 26.22
N ASN A 35 -31.10 50.39 25.96
CA ASN A 35 -31.76 49.69 24.85
C ASN A 35 -31.21 50.12 23.49
N THR A 36 -30.86 51.41 23.36
CA THR A 36 -30.21 51.95 22.17
C THR A 36 -28.80 51.38 21.99
N ASP A 37 -28.02 51.26 23.06
CA ASP A 37 -26.67 50.72 22.98
C ASP A 37 -26.66 49.20 22.75
N LEU A 38 -27.61 48.46 23.32
CA LEU A 38 -27.81 47.03 23.06
C LEU A 38 -28.17 46.78 21.59
N SER A 39 -29.01 47.65 21.01
CA SER A 39 -29.34 47.60 19.57
C SER A 39 -28.11 47.85 18.69
N LYS A 40 -27.24 48.81 19.06
CA LYS A 40 -25.97 49.05 18.33
C LYS A 40 -25.03 47.85 18.43
N LEU A 41 -24.90 47.27 19.62
CA LEU A 41 -24.08 46.08 19.86
C LEU A 41 -24.60 44.86 19.09
N SER A 42 -25.91 44.65 19.05
CA SER A 42 -26.54 43.58 18.26
C SER A 42 -26.20 43.72 16.78
N ARG A 43 -26.36 44.92 16.21
CA ARG A 43 -26.03 45.19 14.81
C ARG A 43 -24.53 45.01 14.52
N ALA A 44 -23.66 45.48 15.40
CA ALA A 44 -22.22 45.29 15.25
C ALA A 44 -21.83 43.79 15.32
N ASN A 45 -22.53 43.01 16.14
CA ASN A 45 -22.31 41.57 16.24
C ASN A 45 -22.83 40.81 15.00
N GLU A 46 -23.97 41.22 14.44
CA GLU A 46 -24.48 40.71 13.15
C GLU A 46 -23.49 41.03 12.01
N GLU A 47 -23.03 42.27 11.92
CA GLU A 47 -22.00 42.66 10.93
C GLU A 47 -20.70 41.87 11.11
N HIS A 48 -20.28 41.61 12.35
CA HIS A 48 -19.10 40.79 12.62
C HIS A 48 -19.32 39.34 12.16
N HIS A 49 -20.50 38.77 12.42
CA HIS A 49 -20.85 37.42 12.00
C HIS A 49 -20.85 37.28 10.47
N ASP A 50 -21.47 38.22 9.76
CA ASP A 50 -21.51 38.24 8.29
C ASP A 50 -20.11 38.38 7.68
N ASN A 51 -19.25 39.20 8.28
CA ASN A 51 -17.86 39.35 7.86
C ASN A 51 -17.07 38.05 8.03
N VAL A 52 -17.24 37.35 9.16
CA VAL A 52 -16.60 36.06 9.41
C VAL A 52 -17.09 35.00 8.41
N GLN A 53 -18.40 34.91 8.17
CA GLN A 53 -18.95 33.98 7.17
C GLN A 53 -18.41 34.28 5.77
N THR A 54 -18.32 35.55 5.39
CA THR A 54 -17.77 35.98 4.10
C THR A 54 -16.30 35.59 3.98
N LEU A 55 -15.51 35.76 5.04
CA LEU A 55 -14.10 35.38 5.06
C LEU A 55 -13.91 33.86 4.95
N LEU A 56 -14.72 33.08 5.68
CA LEU A 56 -14.71 31.62 5.60
C LEU A 56 -15.06 31.13 4.19
N LYS A 57 -16.04 31.76 3.52
CA LYS A 57 -16.39 31.45 2.13
C LYS A 57 -15.22 31.73 1.20
N LYS A 58 -14.61 32.92 1.28
CA LYS A 58 -13.43 33.27 0.47
C LYS A 58 -12.26 32.31 0.70
N PHE A 59 -12.03 31.89 1.94
CA PHE A 59 -10.97 30.93 2.26
C PHE A 59 -11.24 29.54 1.67
N LYS A 60 -12.49 29.09 1.69
CA LYS A 60 -12.91 27.85 1.03
C LYS A 60 -12.72 27.92 -0.49
N ASP A 61 -13.19 29.00 -1.12
CA ASP A 61 -13.05 29.18 -2.57
C ASP A 61 -11.55 29.17 -2.97
N LEU A 62 -10.69 29.82 -2.18
CA LEU A 62 -9.24 29.84 -2.42
C LEU A 62 -8.58 28.46 -2.22
N LEU A 63 -9.06 27.66 -1.28
CA LEU A 63 -8.60 26.29 -1.07
C LEU A 63 -8.99 25.39 -2.25
N ASP A 64 -10.21 25.54 -2.75
CA ASP A 64 -10.71 24.80 -3.91
C ASP A 64 -9.87 25.16 -5.16
N ASP A 65 -9.61 26.46 -5.40
CA ASP A 65 -8.75 26.93 -6.49
C ASP A 65 -7.31 26.39 -6.38
N TYR A 66 -6.71 26.46 -5.19
CA TYR A 66 -5.36 25.95 -4.96
C TYR A 66 -5.30 24.43 -5.15
N SER A 67 -6.33 23.69 -4.73
CA SER A 67 -6.41 22.25 -4.91
C SER A 67 -6.53 21.86 -6.40
N SER A 68 -7.31 22.61 -7.18
CA SER A 68 -7.42 22.44 -8.63
C SER A 68 -6.09 22.69 -9.31
N LEU A 69 -5.46 23.83 -9.02
CA LEU A 69 -4.18 24.20 -9.62
C LEU A 69 -3.08 23.19 -9.28
N LYS A 70 -3.09 22.66 -8.05
CA LYS A 70 -2.14 21.64 -7.60
C LYS A 70 -2.38 20.30 -8.29
N SER A 71 -3.64 19.90 -8.49
CA SER A 71 -4.01 18.70 -9.24
C SER A 71 -3.44 18.75 -10.65
N ASP A 72 -3.68 19.86 -11.36
CA ASP A 72 -3.17 20.06 -12.72
C ASP A 72 -1.63 20.04 -12.76
N TYR A 73 -0.97 20.63 -11.76
CA TYR A 73 0.49 20.67 -11.68
C TYR A 73 1.15 19.32 -11.32
N GLU A 74 0.45 18.45 -10.60
CA GLU A 74 0.95 17.12 -10.22
C GLU A 74 0.66 16.07 -11.31
N GLU A 75 -0.44 16.20 -12.04
CA GLU A 75 -0.86 15.27 -13.10
C GLU A 75 -0.04 15.39 -14.39
N ASP A 76 0.46 16.58 -14.72
CA ASP A 76 1.20 16.83 -15.98
C ASP A 76 2.73 16.77 -15.85
N ARG A 77 3.28 16.46 -14.67
CA ARG A 77 4.74 16.29 -14.55
C ARG A 77 5.18 14.92 -15.07
N ASN A 78 6.03 14.96 -16.10
CA ASN A 78 6.78 13.82 -16.65
C ASN A 78 5.90 12.64 -17.10
N PRO A 79 4.98 12.85 -18.06
CA PRO A 79 4.21 11.74 -18.61
C PRO A 79 5.14 10.74 -19.29
N PHE A 80 4.76 9.47 -19.27
CA PHE A 80 5.53 8.40 -19.90
C PHE A 80 4.62 7.31 -20.45
N VAL A 81 5.17 6.53 -21.38
CA VAL A 81 4.61 5.25 -21.79
C VAL A 81 5.47 4.12 -21.22
N LEU A 82 4.82 3.01 -20.91
CA LEU A 82 5.49 1.81 -20.42
C LEU A 82 5.49 0.74 -21.52
N VAL A 83 6.65 0.17 -21.80
CA VAL A 83 6.80 -1.05 -22.59
C VAL A 83 7.19 -2.16 -21.64
N LEU A 84 6.29 -3.13 -21.50
CA LEU A 84 6.48 -4.24 -20.57
C LEU A 84 6.66 -5.53 -21.37
N VAL A 85 7.83 -6.14 -21.25
CA VAL A 85 8.26 -7.25 -22.11
C VAL A 85 8.58 -8.47 -21.27
N ASP A 86 7.96 -9.59 -21.63
CA ASP A 86 8.40 -10.92 -21.22
C ASP A 86 9.51 -11.40 -22.16
N GLY A 87 10.76 -11.23 -21.72
CA GLY A 87 11.92 -11.59 -22.51
C GLY A 87 12.12 -13.09 -22.67
N ASP A 88 11.43 -13.94 -21.90
CA ASP A 88 11.46 -15.39 -22.11
C ASP A 88 10.68 -15.78 -23.39
N GLY A 89 9.62 -15.04 -23.71
CA GLY A 89 8.80 -15.24 -24.91
C GLY A 89 9.07 -14.30 -26.09
N TYR A 90 9.68 -13.13 -25.83
CA TYR A 90 9.94 -12.08 -26.84
C TYR A 90 11.44 -11.90 -27.06
N GLN A 91 12.04 -12.81 -27.85
CA GLN A 91 13.46 -12.73 -28.14
C GLN A 91 13.76 -11.62 -29.15
N PHE A 92 14.77 -10.82 -28.86
CA PHE A 92 15.28 -9.80 -29.78
C PHE A 92 15.86 -10.45 -31.05
N HIS A 93 15.78 -9.73 -32.17
CA HIS A 93 16.27 -10.20 -33.46
C HIS A 93 17.72 -10.70 -33.38
N GLU A 94 18.01 -11.81 -34.07
CA GLU A 94 19.30 -12.51 -33.98
C GLU A 94 20.52 -11.63 -34.27
N ARG A 95 20.36 -10.60 -35.11
CA ARG A 95 21.40 -9.62 -35.46
C ARG A 95 21.90 -8.86 -34.24
N TYR A 96 21.00 -8.58 -33.28
CA TYR A 96 21.36 -7.91 -32.04
C TYR A 96 21.94 -8.89 -31.04
N ILE A 97 21.35 -10.08 -30.90
CA ILE A 97 21.86 -11.10 -29.97
C ILE A 97 23.31 -11.49 -30.32
N LYS A 98 23.58 -11.77 -31.60
CA LYS A 98 24.92 -12.15 -32.11
C LYS A 98 25.96 -11.04 -31.96
N ALA A 99 25.54 -9.77 -31.96
CA ALA A 99 26.43 -8.61 -31.84
C ALA A 99 26.78 -8.26 -30.38
N GLY A 100 26.31 -9.03 -29.39
CA GLY A 100 26.68 -8.85 -27.98
C GLY A 100 26.38 -7.42 -27.48
N SER A 101 27.41 -6.72 -26.99
CA SER A 101 27.23 -5.36 -26.45
C SER A 101 26.79 -4.32 -27.47
N GLU A 102 27.35 -4.31 -28.68
CA GLU A 102 26.87 -3.40 -29.74
C GLU A 102 25.43 -3.71 -30.12
N GLY A 103 25.09 -5.00 -30.12
CA GLY A 103 23.73 -5.47 -30.31
C GLY A 103 22.75 -4.97 -29.26
N GLY A 104 23.14 -4.96 -27.99
CA GLY A 104 22.30 -4.43 -26.90
C GLY A 104 21.97 -2.94 -27.07
N ILE A 105 22.98 -2.14 -27.46
CA ILE A 105 22.80 -0.70 -27.72
C ILE A 105 21.87 -0.48 -28.91
N ASN A 106 22.11 -1.19 -30.01
CA ASN A 106 21.33 -1.06 -31.23
C ASN A 106 19.89 -1.55 -31.05
N ALA A 107 19.67 -2.64 -30.30
CA ALA A 107 18.35 -3.14 -29.96
C ALA A 107 17.54 -2.14 -29.13
N ALA A 108 18.18 -1.50 -28.13
CA ALA A 108 17.52 -0.47 -27.33
C ALA A 108 17.12 0.75 -28.18
N ARG A 109 17.99 1.18 -29.09
CA ARG A 109 17.70 2.28 -30.03
C ARG A 109 16.54 1.92 -30.96
N GLU A 110 16.60 0.75 -31.60
CA GLU A 110 15.54 0.29 -32.51
C GLU A 110 14.19 0.18 -31.79
N LEU A 111 14.18 -0.33 -30.55
CA LEU A 111 12.97 -0.41 -29.74
C LEU A 111 12.42 0.97 -29.39
N ASN A 112 13.28 1.92 -29.02
CA ASN A 112 12.87 3.30 -28.77
C ASN A 112 12.22 3.93 -30.00
N ASP A 113 12.85 3.77 -31.17
CA ASP A 113 12.38 4.40 -32.41
C ASP A 113 11.06 3.76 -32.88
N SER A 114 10.99 2.42 -32.83
CA SER A 114 9.77 1.68 -33.16
C SER A 114 8.59 2.01 -32.23
N VAL A 115 8.85 2.14 -30.92
CA VAL A 115 7.81 2.51 -29.94
C VAL A 115 7.39 3.96 -30.15
N ARG A 116 8.32 4.87 -30.46
CA ARG A 116 7.99 6.27 -30.75
C ARG A 116 7.07 6.40 -31.96
N GLU A 117 7.32 5.64 -33.01
CA GLU A 117 6.42 5.58 -34.17
C GLU A 117 5.01 5.08 -33.78
N LEU A 118 4.93 4.01 -32.96
CA LEU A 118 3.65 3.54 -32.44
C LEU A 118 2.96 4.59 -31.55
N MET A 119 3.69 5.36 -30.75
CA MET A 119 3.13 6.43 -29.93
C MET A 119 2.50 7.52 -30.79
N HIS A 120 3.18 7.96 -31.85
CA HIS A 120 2.60 8.95 -32.76
C HIS A 120 1.32 8.43 -33.43
N ALA A 121 1.26 7.13 -33.75
CA ALA A 121 0.04 6.53 -34.30
C ALA A 121 -1.11 6.43 -33.28
N THR A 122 -0.82 6.22 -32.00
CA THR A 122 -1.84 6.02 -30.96
C THR A 122 -2.31 7.33 -30.31
N MET A 123 -1.40 8.29 -30.06
CA MET A 123 -1.67 9.51 -29.28
C MET A 123 -1.26 10.82 -29.98
N GLY A 124 -0.83 10.77 -31.24
CA GLY A 124 -0.56 11.95 -32.05
C GLY A 124 0.50 12.86 -31.44
N MET A 125 0.17 14.16 -31.31
CA MET A 125 1.10 15.19 -30.80
C MET A 125 1.46 15.03 -29.31
N GLN A 126 0.68 14.27 -28.54
CA GLN A 126 1.01 14.01 -27.12
C GLN A 126 2.19 13.06 -26.95
N ALA A 127 2.59 12.34 -28.01
CA ALA A 127 3.73 11.43 -27.98
C ALA A 127 5.05 12.13 -27.64
N ASP A 128 5.26 13.35 -28.14
CA ASP A 128 6.52 14.09 -27.96
C ASP A 128 6.78 14.53 -26.51
N GLN A 129 5.72 14.62 -25.71
CA GLN A 129 5.80 15.00 -24.30
C GLN A 129 6.10 13.79 -23.40
N CYS A 130 5.91 12.58 -23.92
CA CYS A 130 6.02 11.35 -23.16
C CYS A 130 7.43 10.76 -23.20
N ARG A 131 7.96 10.40 -22.04
CA ARG A 131 9.18 9.58 -21.94
C ARG A 131 8.84 8.11 -22.23
N ILE A 132 9.80 7.35 -22.75
CA ILE A 132 9.63 5.90 -22.98
C ILE A 132 10.33 5.15 -21.87
N MET A 133 9.58 4.37 -21.09
CA MET A 133 10.11 3.45 -20.08
C MET A 133 9.99 2.02 -20.58
N VAL A 134 11.08 1.25 -20.56
CA VAL A 134 11.09 -0.15 -20.99
C VAL A 134 11.51 -1.04 -19.84
N ARG A 135 10.73 -2.10 -19.59
CA ARG A 135 10.99 -3.12 -18.59
C ARG A 135 10.93 -4.50 -19.24
N VAL A 136 12.08 -5.10 -19.44
CA VAL A 136 12.22 -6.48 -19.92
C VAL A 136 12.53 -7.38 -18.74
N TYR A 137 11.73 -8.42 -18.53
CA TYR A 137 11.95 -9.43 -17.49
C TYR A 137 12.19 -10.78 -18.16
N ALA A 138 13.29 -11.44 -17.80
CA ALA A 138 13.58 -12.78 -18.30
C ALA A 138 14.45 -13.56 -17.32
N ASN A 139 14.42 -14.89 -17.40
CA ASN A 139 15.43 -15.73 -16.78
C ASN A 139 16.70 -15.72 -17.64
N ILE A 140 17.67 -14.84 -17.34
CA ILE A 140 18.86 -14.66 -18.19
C ILE A 140 19.67 -15.95 -18.32
N LEU A 141 19.74 -16.77 -17.27
CA LEU A 141 20.43 -18.05 -17.29
C LEU A 141 19.74 -19.04 -18.24
N GLY A 142 18.42 -19.17 -18.12
CA GLY A 142 17.60 -20.02 -18.99
C GLY A 142 17.65 -19.56 -20.45
N LEU A 143 17.50 -18.25 -20.68
CA LEU A 143 17.56 -17.64 -22.00
C LEU A 143 18.95 -17.79 -22.63
N SER A 144 20.04 -17.62 -21.87
CA SER A 144 21.41 -17.85 -22.37
C SER A 144 21.60 -19.29 -22.83
N LYS A 145 21.15 -20.29 -22.05
CA LYS A 145 21.20 -21.72 -22.44
C LYS A 145 20.38 -21.98 -23.71
N LEU A 146 19.23 -21.33 -23.85
CA LEU A 146 18.34 -21.48 -25.00
C LEU A 146 18.96 -20.87 -26.27
N LEU A 147 19.49 -19.66 -26.19
CA LEU A 147 20.17 -18.98 -27.30
C LEU A 147 21.47 -19.67 -27.70
N ALA A 148 22.21 -20.26 -26.75
CA ALA A 148 23.41 -21.05 -27.02
C ALA A 148 23.10 -22.30 -27.85
N ARG A 149 22.01 -23.02 -27.52
CA ARG A 149 21.54 -24.17 -28.31
C ARG A 149 21.12 -23.79 -29.73
N ALA A 150 20.63 -22.56 -29.92
CA ALA A 150 20.30 -22.00 -31.22
C ALA A 150 21.54 -21.43 -31.97
N GLY A 151 22.74 -21.51 -31.39
CA GLY A 151 23.98 -21.01 -32.00
C GLY A 151 24.06 -19.48 -32.09
N LEU A 152 23.32 -18.75 -31.25
CA LEU A 152 23.26 -17.29 -31.26
C LEU A 152 24.24 -16.63 -30.29
N VAL A 153 24.62 -17.35 -29.22
CA VAL A 153 25.58 -16.90 -28.20
C VAL A 153 26.50 -18.07 -27.81
N GLY A 154 27.53 -17.78 -27.02
CA GLY A 154 28.43 -18.80 -26.45
C GLY A 154 27.74 -19.73 -25.44
N HIS A 155 28.46 -20.77 -25.01
CA HIS A 155 27.94 -21.79 -24.08
C HIS A 155 28.10 -21.43 -22.60
N GLU A 156 28.58 -20.23 -22.27
CA GLU A 156 28.70 -19.77 -20.90
C GLU A 156 27.31 -19.57 -20.26
N ALA A 157 27.21 -19.83 -18.95
CA ALA A 157 25.94 -19.77 -18.21
C ALA A 157 25.22 -18.41 -18.35
N ARG A 158 25.95 -17.32 -18.56
CA ARG A 158 25.41 -15.97 -18.77
C ARG A 158 25.95 -15.35 -20.05
N ALA A 159 26.03 -16.12 -21.13
CA ALA A 159 26.53 -15.65 -22.43
C ALA A 159 25.76 -14.44 -22.98
N LEU A 160 24.51 -14.20 -22.54
CA LEU A 160 23.73 -13.02 -22.92
C LEU A 160 24.09 -11.74 -22.12
N ALA A 161 24.90 -11.83 -21.06
CA ALA A 161 25.20 -10.69 -20.19
C ALA A 161 25.80 -9.46 -20.91
N PRO A 162 26.69 -9.59 -21.91
CA PRO A 162 27.20 -8.42 -22.65
C PRO A 162 26.10 -7.65 -23.38
N PHE A 163 25.08 -8.36 -23.88
CA PHE A 163 23.91 -7.77 -24.54
C PHE A 163 23.03 -7.04 -23.52
N THR A 164 22.63 -7.70 -22.43
CA THR A 164 21.70 -7.11 -21.44
C THR A 164 22.33 -5.92 -20.72
N SER A 165 23.62 -6.00 -20.35
CA SER A 165 24.34 -4.88 -19.75
C SER A 165 24.42 -3.66 -20.68
N ALA A 166 24.56 -3.89 -21.99
CA ALA A 166 24.64 -2.83 -22.96
C ALA A 166 23.27 -2.22 -23.29
N PHE A 167 22.23 -3.04 -23.31
CA PHE A 167 20.84 -2.59 -23.41
C PHE A 167 20.48 -1.64 -22.24
N ASN A 168 20.80 -2.04 -21.00
CA ASN A 168 20.44 -1.27 -19.79
C ASN A 168 21.07 0.13 -19.75
N ARG A 169 22.29 0.28 -20.29
CA ARG A 169 23.01 1.55 -20.30
C ARG A 169 22.76 2.39 -21.55
N ALA A 170 21.98 1.90 -22.52
CA ALA A 170 21.79 2.57 -23.80
C ALA A 170 20.76 3.71 -23.72
N GLN A 171 19.78 3.61 -22.81
CA GLN A 171 18.72 4.60 -22.60
C GLN A 171 18.37 4.68 -21.11
N ASP A 172 18.11 5.88 -20.60
CA ASP A 172 17.98 6.14 -19.15
C ASP A 172 16.89 5.34 -18.43
N LEU A 173 15.80 4.99 -19.13
CA LEU A 173 14.64 4.30 -18.56
C LEU A 173 14.46 2.88 -19.12
N PHE A 174 15.54 2.27 -19.63
CA PHE A 174 15.51 0.93 -20.20
C PHE A 174 16.19 -0.04 -19.25
N ASP A 175 15.45 -1.04 -18.81
CA ASP A 175 15.95 -2.03 -17.89
C ASP A 175 15.58 -3.45 -18.35
N PHE A 176 16.63 -4.26 -18.51
CA PHE A 176 16.59 -5.70 -18.70
C PHE A 176 16.98 -6.36 -17.37
N VAL A 177 15.99 -6.98 -16.73
CA VAL A 177 16.08 -7.49 -15.37
C VAL A 177 16.12 -9.02 -15.38
N ASP A 178 17.13 -9.58 -14.71
CA ASP A 178 17.19 -11.01 -14.42
C ASP A 178 16.12 -11.39 -13.39
N ALA A 179 15.13 -12.16 -13.80
CA ALA A 179 14.04 -12.63 -12.95
C ALA A 179 14.40 -13.88 -12.13
N ALA A 180 15.64 -14.38 -12.27
CA ALA A 180 16.18 -15.58 -11.62
C ALA A 180 15.47 -16.90 -12.02
N GLU A 181 16.07 -18.02 -11.62
CA GLU A 181 15.66 -19.37 -12.00
C GLU A 181 14.52 -19.90 -11.09
N LYS A 182 13.40 -19.16 -11.05
CA LYS A 182 12.14 -19.64 -10.44
C LYS A 182 11.12 -19.86 -11.54
N LYS A 183 10.35 -20.95 -11.43
CA LYS A 183 9.14 -21.15 -12.25
C LYS A 183 8.24 -19.92 -12.04
N GLU A 184 7.91 -19.20 -13.11
CA GLU A 184 7.07 -17.98 -13.12
C GLU A 184 7.72 -16.71 -12.50
N GLY A 185 9.05 -16.64 -12.43
CA GLY A 185 9.77 -15.49 -11.86
C GLY A 185 9.56 -14.16 -12.61
N SER A 186 9.53 -14.22 -13.95
CA SER A 186 9.24 -13.09 -14.84
C SER A 186 7.78 -12.66 -14.73
N ASP A 187 6.84 -13.62 -14.73
CA ASP A 187 5.40 -13.38 -14.70
C ASP A 187 4.97 -12.56 -13.48
N PHE A 188 5.47 -12.90 -12.29
CA PHE A 188 5.13 -12.17 -11.07
C PHE A 188 5.53 -10.70 -11.14
N LYS A 189 6.72 -10.40 -11.69
CA LYS A 189 7.20 -9.02 -11.86
C LYS A 189 6.39 -8.28 -12.90
N ILE A 190 6.10 -8.93 -14.03
CA ILE A 190 5.29 -8.35 -15.11
C ILE A 190 3.89 -8.01 -14.59
N ARG A 191 3.24 -8.95 -13.89
CA ARG A 191 1.90 -8.72 -13.34
C ARG A 191 1.84 -7.52 -12.42
N GLU A 192 2.80 -7.41 -11.52
CA GLU A 192 2.79 -6.32 -10.55
C GLU A 192 3.19 -4.98 -11.16
N MET A 193 4.15 -4.97 -12.11
CA MET A 193 4.46 -3.74 -12.85
C MET A 193 3.27 -3.25 -13.66
N PHE A 194 2.57 -4.16 -14.35
CA PHE A 194 1.37 -3.79 -15.09
C PHE A 194 0.33 -3.13 -14.16
N ARG A 195 0.01 -3.77 -13.02
CA ARG A 195 -0.95 -3.25 -12.03
C ARG A 195 -0.52 -1.91 -11.44
N LEU A 196 0.78 -1.74 -11.17
CA LEU A 196 1.29 -0.49 -10.61
C LEU A 196 1.11 0.69 -11.57
N PHE A 197 1.28 0.46 -12.88
CA PHE A 197 1.33 1.55 -13.86
C PHE A 197 0.01 1.79 -14.60
N VAL A 198 -0.86 0.79 -14.73
CA VAL A 198 -2.09 0.88 -15.53
C VAL A 198 -3.10 1.89 -15.00
N ASP A 199 -3.05 2.23 -13.71
CA ASP A 199 -3.95 3.21 -13.08
C ASP A 199 -3.24 4.55 -12.77
N LEU A 200 -1.96 4.70 -13.10
CA LEU A 200 -1.25 5.97 -12.91
C LEU A 200 -1.59 6.95 -14.04
N ASN A 201 -1.95 8.18 -13.67
CA ASN A 201 -2.25 9.27 -14.62
C ASN A 201 -1.03 9.65 -15.48
N GLN A 202 0.17 9.57 -14.90
CA GLN A 202 1.43 9.83 -15.60
C GLN A 202 1.76 8.76 -16.65
N CYS A 203 1.34 7.50 -16.43
CA CYS A 203 1.52 6.44 -17.41
C CYS A 203 0.41 6.57 -18.45
N ARG A 204 0.70 7.19 -19.60
CA ARG A 204 -0.32 7.50 -20.61
C ARG A 204 -0.75 6.26 -21.39
N HIS A 205 0.17 5.33 -21.64
CA HIS A 205 -0.10 4.11 -22.40
C HIS A 205 0.86 2.97 -22.03
N ILE A 206 0.40 1.72 -22.16
CA ILE A 206 1.16 0.49 -21.94
C ILE A 206 1.21 -0.33 -23.23
N TYR A 207 2.42 -0.57 -23.73
CA TYR A 207 2.69 -1.56 -24.77
C TYR A 207 3.09 -2.87 -24.10
N PHE A 208 2.21 -3.87 -24.18
CA PHE A 208 2.37 -5.15 -23.47
C PHE A 208 2.86 -6.25 -24.42
N ALA A 209 4.07 -6.73 -24.19
CA ALA A 209 4.73 -7.79 -24.94
C ALA A 209 4.90 -9.04 -24.08
N GLY A 210 3.78 -9.69 -23.74
CA GLY A 210 3.73 -10.92 -22.92
C GLY A 210 2.75 -11.96 -23.45
N CYS A 211 2.22 -11.79 -24.66
CA CYS A 211 1.07 -12.53 -25.18
C CYS A 211 1.36 -13.98 -25.62
N HIS A 212 2.46 -14.55 -25.16
CA HIS A 212 2.82 -15.95 -25.37
C HIS A 212 2.39 -16.86 -24.22
N ASP A 213 2.17 -16.29 -23.03
CA ASP A 213 1.63 -16.99 -21.86
C ASP A 213 0.18 -16.57 -21.62
N THR A 214 -0.75 -17.54 -21.71
CA THR A 214 -2.18 -17.31 -21.43
C THR A 214 -2.45 -16.94 -19.98
N GLY A 215 -1.48 -17.14 -19.08
CA GLY A 215 -1.53 -16.70 -17.70
C GLY A 215 -1.79 -15.20 -17.54
N PHE A 216 -1.43 -14.36 -18.51
CA PHE A 216 -1.68 -12.91 -18.48
C PHE A 216 -3.09 -12.50 -18.93
N VAL A 217 -3.87 -13.38 -19.57
CA VAL A 217 -5.22 -13.05 -20.05
C VAL A 217 -6.12 -12.62 -18.89
N SER A 218 -6.07 -13.32 -17.76
CA SER A 218 -6.85 -12.97 -16.56
C SER A 218 -6.50 -11.62 -15.97
N MET A 219 -5.23 -11.18 -16.11
CA MET A 219 -4.77 -9.86 -15.68
C MET A 219 -5.26 -8.74 -16.60
N LEU A 220 -5.33 -9.00 -17.91
CA LEU A 220 -5.76 -8.01 -18.90
C LEU A 220 -7.28 -7.96 -19.09
N ALA A 221 -8.00 -9.02 -18.71
CA ALA A 221 -9.46 -9.12 -18.85
C ALA A 221 -10.25 -7.91 -18.29
N PRO A 222 -9.90 -7.33 -17.12
CA PRO A 222 -10.57 -6.13 -16.60
C PRO A 222 -10.45 -4.90 -17.52
N TYR A 223 -9.49 -4.89 -18.44
CA TYR A 223 -9.20 -3.77 -19.33
C TYR A 223 -9.67 -4.02 -20.78
N ARG A 224 -10.61 -4.96 -20.97
CA ARG A 224 -11.20 -5.27 -22.28
C ARG A 224 -11.68 -4.01 -22.98
N GLY A 225 -11.25 -3.80 -24.23
CA GLY A 225 -11.63 -2.63 -25.04
C GLY A 225 -10.95 -1.30 -24.66
N ARG A 226 -10.08 -1.25 -23.65
CA ARG A 226 -9.31 -0.04 -23.27
C ARG A 226 -8.14 0.24 -24.23
N SER A 227 -8.47 0.42 -25.49
CA SER A 227 -7.55 0.74 -26.59
C SER A 227 -6.83 2.09 -26.42
N ASP A 228 -7.40 2.98 -25.61
CA ASP A 228 -6.79 4.25 -25.20
C ASP A 228 -5.55 4.05 -24.30
N ARG A 229 -5.52 2.96 -23.52
CA ARG A 229 -4.47 2.70 -22.51
C ARG A 229 -3.50 1.60 -22.86
N ILE A 230 -3.95 0.57 -23.58
CA ILE A 230 -3.17 -0.66 -23.72
C ILE A 230 -3.12 -1.08 -25.19
N THR A 231 -1.93 -1.40 -25.66
CA THR A 231 -1.68 -2.05 -26.96
C THR A 231 -0.88 -3.32 -26.71
N LEU A 232 -1.31 -4.42 -27.32
CA LEU A 232 -0.60 -5.69 -27.28
C LEU A 232 0.45 -5.75 -28.39
N ILE A 233 1.65 -6.21 -28.06
CA ILE A 233 2.71 -6.46 -29.03
C ILE A 233 2.69 -7.94 -29.36
N LYS A 234 2.53 -8.27 -30.64
CA LYS A 234 2.56 -9.62 -31.18
C LYS A 234 3.96 -9.99 -31.67
N ALA A 235 4.34 -11.25 -31.40
CA ALA A 235 5.59 -11.87 -31.84
C ALA A 235 5.34 -13.35 -32.17
N ALA A 236 6.41 -14.14 -32.34
CA ALA A 236 6.38 -15.52 -32.85
C ALA A 236 5.38 -16.47 -32.14
N SER A 237 5.19 -16.34 -30.83
CA SER A 237 4.38 -17.26 -30.01
C SER A 237 3.08 -16.65 -29.50
N PHE A 238 2.46 -15.73 -30.25
CA PHE A 238 1.22 -15.07 -29.84
C PHE A 238 0.03 -16.03 -29.72
N HIS A 239 -0.67 -15.99 -28.58
CA HIS A 239 -1.85 -16.81 -28.32
C HIS A 239 -3.15 -16.09 -28.73
N ARG A 240 -4.11 -16.83 -29.30
CA ARG A 240 -5.35 -16.24 -29.84
C ARG A 240 -6.32 -15.70 -28.78
N ASP A 241 -6.29 -16.22 -27.57
CA ASP A 241 -7.12 -15.74 -26.44
C ASP A 241 -6.95 -14.24 -26.15
N PHE A 242 -5.82 -13.64 -26.56
CA PHE A 242 -5.61 -12.20 -26.44
C PHE A 242 -6.39 -11.38 -27.47
N GLU A 243 -6.82 -11.98 -28.59
CA GLU A 243 -7.70 -11.33 -29.60
C GLU A 243 -9.07 -11.00 -28.99
N ASP A 244 -9.57 -11.87 -28.11
CA ASP A 244 -10.87 -11.70 -27.46
C ASP A 244 -10.92 -10.45 -26.56
N LEU A 245 -9.77 -9.94 -26.10
CA LEU A 245 -9.71 -8.76 -25.24
C LEU A 245 -10.08 -7.45 -25.97
N GLY A 246 -10.19 -7.46 -27.30
CA GLY A 246 -10.54 -6.26 -28.08
C GLY A 246 -9.52 -5.12 -27.91
N LEU A 247 -8.28 -5.46 -27.58
CA LEU A 247 -7.17 -4.51 -27.47
C LEU A 247 -6.44 -4.41 -28.83
N PRO A 248 -5.90 -3.24 -29.22
CA PRO A 248 -5.08 -3.11 -30.41
C PRO A 248 -3.88 -4.07 -30.38
N ILE A 249 -3.61 -4.72 -31.50
CA ILE A 249 -2.46 -5.62 -31.66
C ILE A 249 -1.52 -5.00 -32.70
N LYS A 250 -0.24 -4.86 -32.34
CA LYS A 250 0.83 -4.33 -33.20
C LYS A 250 2.02 -5.29 -33.19
N GLU A 251 2.86 -5.22 -34.20
CA GLU A 251 4.08 -6.03 -34.30
C GLU A 251 5.30 -5.13 -34.37
N LEU A 252 6.43 -5.59 -33.82
CA LEU A 252 7.71 -4.89 -33.87
C LEU A 252 8.78 -5.80 -34.51
N PRO A 253 8.66 -6.12 -35.82
CA PRO A 253 9.50 -7.12 -36.48
C PRO A 253 10.98 -6.72 -36.60
N ALA A 254 11.28 -5.42 -36.54
CA ALA A 254 12.65 -4.93 -36.52
C ALA A 254 13.33 -5.15 -35.16
N VAL A 255 12.56 -5.34 -34.09
CA VAL A 255 13.04 -5.52 -32.71
C VAL A 255 13.02 -6.99 -32.32
N PHE A 256 11.88 -7.66 -32.48
CA PHE A 256 11.65 -9.03 -32.02
C PHE A 256 11.59 -10.02 -33.18
N MET A 257 11.94 -11.27 -32.89
CA MET A 257 11.84 -12.35 -33.87
C MET A 257 10.37 -12.66 -34.21
N SER A 258 10.08 -12.83 -35.51
CA SER A 258 8.74 -13.22 -35.98
C SER A 258 8.53 -14.74 -36.02
N GLY A 259 9.59 -15.54 -35.89
CA GLY A 259 9.54 -17.00 -35.88
C GLY A 259 10.20 -17.61 -34.65
N PRO A 260 9.81 -18.84 -34.24
CA PRO A 260 10.43 -19.53 -33.11
C PRO A 260 11.90 -19.86 -33.41
N LEU A 261 12.72 -19.91 -32.36
CA LEU A 261 14.13 -20.27 -32.48
C LEU A 261 14.29 -21.69 -33.01
N VAL A 262 15.06 -21.83 -34.11
CA VAL A 262 15.32 -23.12 -34.77
C VAL A 262 15.97 -24.08 -33.76
N GLY A 263 15.22 -25.09 -33.34
CA GLY A 263 15.65 -26.07 -32.32
C GLY A 263 14.64 -26.33 -31.20
N THR A 264 13.60 -25.51 -31.06
CA THR A 264 12.49 -25.80 -30.13
C THR A 264 11.50 -26.78 -30.76
N LYS A 265 11.68 -28.08 -30.55
CA LYS A 265 10.52 -28.98 -30.60
C LYS A 265 9.64 -28.65 -29.40
N SER A 266 8.59 -27.88 -29.63
CA SER A 266 7.46 -27.79 -28.71
C SER A 266 6.81 -29.17 -28.63
N SER A 267 7.10 -29.93 -27.59
CA SER A 267 6.26 -31.09 -27.25
C SER A 267 4.90 -30.53 -26.79
N PRO A 268 3.78 -30.92 -27.39
CA PRO A 268 2.48 -30.62 -26.82
C PRO A 268 2.39 -31.35 -25.48
N VAL A 269 1.93 -30.64 -24.45
CA VAL A 269 1.51 -31.24 -23.18
C VAL A 269 0.35 -32.18 -23.53
N HIS A 270 0.65 -33.47 -23.68
CA HIS A 270 -0.34 -34.54 -23.73
C HIS A 270 -0.48 -35.12 -22.33
N SER A 271 -1.69 -35.02 -21.80
CA SER A 271 -2.18 -35.72 -20.63
C SER A 271 -1.92 -37.22 -20.78
N ILE A 272 -0.96 -37.76 -20.02
CA ILE A 272 -0.79 -39.21 -19.93
C ILE A 272 -1.57 -39.70 -18.71
N ASN A 273 -2.74 -40.26 -19.01
CA ASN A 273 -3.47 -41.14 -18.14
C ASN A 273 -2.71 -42.48 -18.09
N THR A 274 -2.07 -42.83 -16.96
CA THR A 274 -1.51 -44.18 -16.77
C THR A 274 -1.83 -44.74 -15.40
N LYS A 275 -2.41 -45.94 -15.46
CA LYS A 275 -2.90 -46.78 -14.37
C LYS A 275 -1.79 -47.19 -13.40
N MET A 276 -2.17 -47.32 -12.14
CA MET A 276 -1.35 -47.77 -11.00
C MET A 276 -0.84 -49.21 -11.14
N ALA A 277 0.40 -49.43 -10.69
CA ALA A 277 0.91 -50.69 -10.12
C ALA A 277 2.06 -50.37 -9.12
N PRO A 278 2.34 -51.24 -8.12
CA PRO A 278 2.79 -50.81 -6.79
C PRO A 278 4.33 -50.77 -6.59
N ALA A 279 4.73 -50.02 -5.56
CA ALA A 279 6.11 -49.71 -5.17
C ALA A 279 6.83 -50.84 -4.39
N PRO A 280 8.18 -50.91 -4.45
CA PRO A 280 9.00 -51.70 -3.52
C PRO A 280 9.42 -50.89 -2.26
N PRO A 281 9.86 -51.55 -1.17
CA PRO A 281 10.01 -50.92 0.16
C PRO A 281 11.34 -50.17 0.36
N PRO A 282 11.41 -49.25 1.35
CA PRO A 282 12.62 -48.47 1.61
C PRO A 282 13.61 -49.23 2.53
N MET A 283 14.90 -49.19 2.17
CA MET A 283 16.00 -49.60 3.05
C MET A 283 16.47 -48.46 3.95
N ALA A 284 16.70 -48.80 5.21
CA ALA A 284 17.08 -47.94 6.32
C ALA A 284 18.44 -47.25 6.16
N LEU A 285 18.51 -45.96 6.55
CA LEU A 285 19.76 -45.25 6.77
C LEU A 285 20.19 -45.41 8.24
N ARG A 286 21.41 -45.92 8.43
CA ARG A 286 22.04 -46.17 9.72
C ARG A 286 22.39 -44.88 10.46
N GLN A 287 22.11 -44.88 11.75
CA GLN A 287 22.59 -43.95 12.75
C GLN A 287 24.12 -44.00 12.86
N PHE A 288 24.76 -42.83 12.93
CA PHE A 288 26.04 -42.66 13.60
C PHE A 288 25.86 -41.67 14.74
N ALA A 289 25.92 -42.20 15.96
CA ALA A 289 26.10 -41.46 17.19
C ALA A 289 27.49 -40.83 17.20
N ASN A 290 27.63 -39.65 17.81
CA ASN A 290 28.84 -39.28 18.54
C ASN A 290 28.53 -38.25 19.63
N THR A 291 28.52 -38.77 20.86
CA THR A 291 29.25 -38.28 22.04
C THR A 291 29.20 -36.79 22.40
N SER A 292 28.43 -36.53 23.44
CA SER A 292 28.51 -35.38 24.33
C SER A 292 29.80 -35.37 25.15
N LYS A 293 30.46 -34.21 25.20
CA LYS A 293 31.33 -33.82 26.34
C LYS A 293 31.00 -32.39 26.76
N SER A 294 30.61 -32.31 28.03
CA SER A 294 30.42 -31.11 28.84
C SER A 294 31.75 -30.39 29.08
N LEU A 295 31.75 -29.06 29.01
CA LEU A 295 32.65 -28.19 29.78
C LEU A 295 31.89 -26.93 30.20
N GLN A 296 31.74 -26.78 31.51
CA GLN A 296 31.33 -25.55 32.18
C GLN A 296 32.46 -24.51 32.12
N GLY A 297 32.11 -23.22 32.08
CA GLY A 297 32.85 -22.19 32.82
C GLY A 297 33.41 -21.01 32.02
N ARG A 298 32.84 -19.84 32.37
CA ARG A 298 33.45 -18.50 32.50
C ARG A 298 33.51 -17.53 31.31
N SER A 299 33.02 -16.33 31.68
CA SER A 299 33.43 -14.96 31.33
C SER A 299 33.12 -14.44 29.93
N HIS A 300 32.26 -13.41 29.91
CA HIS A 300 32.25 -12.35 28.91
C HIS A 300 33.67 -11.82 28.63
N PRO A 301 33.92 -11.38 27.39
CA PRO A 301 33.94 -9.93 27.22
C PRO A 301 33.10 -9.44 26.04
N ASN A 302 32.77 -8.17 26.14
CA ASN A 302 32.21 -7.30 25.10
C ASN A 302 32.77 -7.59 23.70
N LEU A 303 31.87 -7.76 22.74
CA LEU A 303 32.12 -7.58 21.31
C LEU A 303 31.09 -6.59 20.76
N SER A 304 31.29 -5.33 21.15
CA SER A 304 30.90 -4.20 20.31
C SER A 304 31.83 -4.23 19.10
N GLY A 305 31.33 -4.62 17.94
CA GLY A 305 32.09 -4.54 16.69
C GLY A 305 31.86 -5.74 15.77
N LEU A 306 31.17 -5.45 14.67
CA LEU A 306 31.16 -6.21 13.41
C LEU A 306 30.44 -7.57 13.43
N LEU A 307 29.11 -7.53 13.25
CA LEU A 307 28.38 -8.64 12.64
C LEU A 307 28.35 -8.44 11.12
N PRO A 308 28.72 -9.46 10.31
CA PRO A 308 28.63 -9.39 8.86
C PRO A 308 27.17 -9.38 8.42
N LEU A 309 26.91 -8.65 7.33
CA LEU A 309 25.65 -8.55 6.61
C LEU A 309 25.15 -9.93 6.16
N LEU A 310 24.47 -10.65 7.06
CA LEU A 310 23.51 -11.67 6.68
C LEU A 310 22.28 -10.93 6.14
N TRP A 311 21.79 -11.36 4.99
CA TRP A 311 20.53 -10.88 4.42
C TRP A 311 19.38 -11.30 5.34
N VAL A 312 19.07 -10.44 6.31
CA VAL A 312 17.94 -10.55 7.22
C VAL A 312 16.69 -10.21 6.40
N GLY A 313 15.70 -11.10 6.36
CA GLY A 313 14.46 -10.86 5.63
C GLY A 313 13.76 -9.59 6.13
N PRO A 314 12.87 -8.97 5.34
CA PRO A 314 12.18 -7.74 5.72
C PRO A 314 11.32 -7.86 7.00
N GLU A 315 10.75 -9.05 7.25
CA GLU A 315 10.09 -9.37 8.52
C GLU A 315 11.10 -9.51 9.66
N ASP A 316 12.22 -10.18 9.40
CA ASP A 316 13.30 -10.35 10.38
C ASP A 316 13.93 -9.00 10.79
N PHE A 317 13.92 -7.99 9.90
CA PHE A 317 14.40 -6.64 10.21
C PHE A 317 13.48 -5.92 11.20
N LEU A 318 12.16 -5.95 10.97
CA LEU A 318 11.19 -5.34 11.89
C LEU A 318 11.18 -6.07 13.23
N PHE A 319 11.23 -7.40 13.21
CA PHE A 319 11.36 -8.22 14.42
C PHE A 319 12.64 -7.91 15.21
N ALA A 320 13.78 -7.70 14.53
CA ALA A 320 15.05 -7.38 15.19
C ALA A 320 15.14 -5.94 15.69
N THR A 321 14.41 -5.00 15.09
CA THR A 321 14.57 -3.55 15.35
C THR A 321 13.49 -3.00 16.28
N LEU A 322 12.24 -3.47 16.17
CA LEU A 322 11.15 -2.99 17.00
C LEU A 322 11.16 -3.62 18.40
N PRO A 323 10.67 -2.91 19.43
CA PRO A 323 10.58 -3.45 20.78
C PRO A 323 9.66 -4.69 20.81
N PRO A 324 10.06 -5.79 21.48
CA PRO A 324 9.16 -6.91 21.71
C PRO A 324 8.09 -6.54 22.76
N PRO A 325 6.91 -7.16 22.72
CA PRO A 325 5.96 -7.12 23.83
C PRO A 325 6.63 -7.59 25.13
N SER A 326 6.54 -6.77 26.17
CA SER A 326 7.14 -6.99 27.50
C SER A 326 6.36 -6.22 28.56
N LEU A 327 6.56 -6.56 29.84
CA LEU A 327 6.00 -5.80 30.97
C LEU A 327 6.35 -4.30 30.88
N LYS A 328 7.56 -3.98 30.40
CA LYS A 328 7.99 -2.60 30.22
C LYS A 328 7.18 -1.87 29.14
N SER A 329 6.79 -2.56 28.06
CA SER A 329 5.93 -1.98 27.03
C SER A 329 4.44 -1.94 27.39
N GLU A 330 4.04 -2.62 28.47
CA GLU A 330 2.69 -2.51 29.03
C GLU A 330 2.56 -1.28 29.92
N GLU A 331 3.65 -0.80 30.52
CA GLU A 331 3.65 0.35 31.44
C GLU A 331 4.21 1.64 30.83
N PHE A 332 5.12 1.53 29.85
CA PHE A 332 5.85 2.67 29.26
C PHE A 332 5.80 2.68 27.74
N ILE A 333 5.91 3.88 27.17
CA ILE A 333 5.87 4.10 25.72
C ILE A 333 7.30 4.29 25.19
N PRO A 334 7.76 3.46 24.24
CA PRO A 334 9.06 3.64 23.61
C PRO A 334 9.01 4.82 22.63
N ILE A 335 10.01 5.69 22.71
CA ILE A 335 10.18 6.82 21.79
C ILE A 335 11.58 6.81 21.18
N ASN A 336 11.69 7.29 19.95
CA ASN A 336 12.97 7.54 19.31
C ASN A 336 13.60 8.87 19.79
N LYS A 337 14.79 9.19 19.29
CA LYS A 337 15.52 10.42 19.64
C LYS A 337 14.77 11.70 19.29
N ASP A 338 13.89 11.64 18.28
CA ASP A 338 13.08 12.75 17.78
C ASP A 338 11.76 12.89 18.57
N GLY A 339 11.56 12.06 19.60
CA GLY A 339 10.35 12.06 20.42
C GLY A 339 9.14 11.43 19.73
N GLU A 340 9.34 10.59 18.72
CA GLU A 340 8.24 9.88 18.04
C GLU A 340 7.99 8.52 18.73
N ARG A 341 6.73 8.21 19.00
CA ARG A 341 6.30 6.92 19.54
C ARG A 341 6.58 5.80 18.55
N LEU A 342 7.19 4.74 19.06
CA LEU A 342 7.34 3.46 18.38
C LEU A 342 6.25 2.49 18.85
N ASP A 343 5.88 1.55 17.98
CA ASP A 343 5.01 0.43 18.34
C ASP A 343 5.85 -0.81 18.64
N THR A 344 5.33 -1.69 19.49
CA THR A 344 5.90 -3.03 19.67
C THR A 344 5.71 -3.85 18.42
N TYR A 345 6.65 -4.76 18.13
CA TYR A 345 6.52 -5.67 17.00
C TYR A 345 5.24 -6.50 17.08
N CYS A 346 4.46 -6.50 16.00
CA CYS A 346 3.25 -7.29 15.85
C CYS A 346 3.43 -8.29 14.71
N ALA A 347 3.54 -9.58 15.07
CA ALA A 347 3.67 -10.65 14.09
C ALA A 347 2.40 -10.80 13.24
N HIS A 348 2.58 -11.16 11.97
CA HIS A 348 1.46 -11.49 11.10
C HIS A 348 0.72 -12.74 11.62
N PRO A 349 -0.60 -12.68 11.88
CA PRO A 349 -1.36 -13.85 12.32
C PRO A 349 -1.37 -14.97 11.27
N SER A 350 -1.47 -16.23 11.70
CA SER A 350 -1.57 -17.37 10.79
C SER A 350 -2.91 -17.37 10.04
N PRO A 351 -3.01 -18.05 8.88
CA PRO A 351 -4.28 -18.21 8.17
C PRO A 351 -5.39 -18.80 9.06
N ASP A 352 -5.07 -19.81 9.88
CA ASP A 352 -6.04 -20.42 10.81
C ASP A 352 -6.56 -19.42 11.85
N ALA A 353 -5.71 -18.49 12.32
CA ALA A 353 -6.11 -17.44 13.24
C ALA A 353 -7.07 -16.45 12.56
N PHE A 354 -6.80 -16.07 11.31
CA PHE A 354 -7.72 -15.26 10.51
C PHE A 354 -9.06 -15.97 10.28
N ASP A 355 -9.05 -17.28 9.99
CA ASP A 355 -10.28 -18.06 9.81
C ASP A 355 -11.11 -18.14 11.08
N ALA A 356 -10.46 -18.31 12.24
CA ALA A 356 -11.12 -18.25 13.55
C ALA A 356 -11.74 -16.87 13.80
N TYR A 357 -11.02 -15.80 13.48
CA TYR A 357 -11.51 -14.42 13.55
C TYR A 357 -12.74 -14.19 12.66
N HIS A 358 -12.67 -14.56 11.38
CA HIS A 358 -13.78 -14.37 10.45
C HIS A 358 -15.02 -15.18 10.85
N ARG A 359 -14.85 -16.39 11.39
CA ARG A 359 -15.96 -17.19 11.91
C ARG A 359 -16.63 -16.49 13.09
N ARG A 360 -15.84 -16.00 14.04
CA ARG A 360 -16.33 -15.26 15.21
C ARG A 360 -17.03 -13.96 14.83
N ALA A 361 -16.48 -13.22 13.87
CA ALA A 361 -17.03 -11.94 13.42
C ALA A 361 -18.37 -12.09 12.68
N LYS A 362 -18.63 -13.26 12.06
CA LYS A 362 -19.92 -13.59 11.44
C LYS A 362 -21.02 -13.84 12.48
N GLU A 363 -20.68 -14.38 13.63
CA GLU A 363 -21.63 -14.62 14.73
C GLU A 363 -22.00 -13.30 15.42
N ALA A 364 -20.98 -12.55 15.85
CA ALA A 364 -21.15 -11.20 16.37
C ALA A 364 -19.83 -10.41 16.26
N LYS A 365 -19.93 -9.13 15.88
CA LYS A 365 -18.77 -8.24 15.81
C LYS A 365 -18.37 -7.81 17.23
N VAL A 366 -17.11 -8.04 17.58
CA VAL A 366 -16.56 -7.74 18.92
C VAL A 366 -16.15 -6.26 19.04
N CYS A 367 -16.19 -5.71 20.25
CA CYS A 367 -15.80 -4.33 20.49
C CYS A 367 -14.28 -4.15 20.58
N ASN A 368 -13.69 -3.37 19.66
CA ASN A 368 -12.25 -3.13 19.66
C ASN A 368 -11.77 -2.43 20.93
N SER A 369 -12.50 -1.43 21.42
CA SER A 369 -12.09 -0.70 22.62
C SER A 369 -12.09 -1.64 23.83
N TYR A 370 -13.18 -2.37 24.06
CA TYR A 370 -13.26 -3.32 25.17
C TYR A 370 -12.12 -4.37 25.14
N HIS A 371 -11.89 -5.00 23.99
CA HIS A 371 -10.94 -6.12 23.88
C HIS A 371 -9.48 -5.70 23.73
N LEU A 372 -9.17 -4.46 23.30
CA LEU A 372 -7.79 -4.00 23.09
C LEU A 372 -7.33 -2.92 24.07
N SER A 373 -8.24 -2.08 24.58
CA SER A 373 -7.92 -1.05 25.58
C SER A 373 -8.26 -1.50 27.00
N GLY A 374 -9.04 -2.57 27.15
CA GLY A 374 -9.47 -3.16 28.41
C GLY A 374 -10.79 -2.59 28.96
N GLU A 375 -11.32 -1.53 28.35
CA GLU A 375 -12.59 -0.93 28.75
C GLU A 375 -13.35 -0.35 27.54
N CYS A 376 -14.66 -0.22 27.67
CA CYS A 376 -15.49 0.47 26.68
C CYS A 376 -16.26 1.57 27.39
N GLY A 377 -16.00 2.83 27.02
CA GLY A 377 -16.69 4.00 27.59
C GLY A 377 -18.14 4.17 27.12
N ASP A 378 -18.59 3.40 26.12
CA ASP A 378 -19.95 3.47 25.60
C ASP A 378 -20.89 2.52 26.35
N MET A 379 -21.77 3.10 27.18
CA MET A 379 -22.78 2.38 27.95
C MET A 379 -23.85 1.70 27.07
N ASN A 380 -23.96 2.07 25.79
CA ASN A 380 -24.90 1.48 24.84
C ASN A 380 -24.16 0.89 23.62
N CYS A 381 -22.97 0.33 23.84
CA CYS A 381 -22.18 -0.31 22.80
C CYS A 381 -22.95 -1.47 22.15
N HIS A 382 -23.11 -1.43 20.82
CA HIS A 382 -23.77 -2.48 20.04
C HIS A 382 -22.83 -3.64 19.65
N TYR A 383 -21.56 -3.54 20.01
CA TYR A 383 -20.56 -4.58 19.74
C TYR A 383 -20.43 -5.53 20.93
N ASP A 384 -20.05 -6.77 20.63
CA ASP A 384 -19.99 -7.84 21.61
C ASP A 384 -18.80 -7.69 22.58
N HIS A 385 -19.10 -7.66 23.89
CA HIS A 385 -18.16 -7.60 25.00
C HIS A 385 -17.93 -8.97 25.67
N SER A 386 -18.54 -10.04 25.14
CA SER A 386 -18.32 -11.40 25.65
C SER A 386 -16.87 -11.82 25.44
N ASP A 387 -16.36 -12.66 26.35
CA ASP A 387 -14.99 -13.18 26.30
C ASP A 387 -14.67 -13.82 24.94
N VAL A 388 -13.47 -13.54 24.44
CA VAL A 388 -12.93 -14.14 23.21
C VAL A 388 -11.55 -14.70 23.46
N SER A 389 -11.17 -15.69 22.65
CA SER A 389 -9.83 -16.28 22.76
C SER A 389 -8.73 -15.29 22.39
N ASN A 390 -7.55 -15.45 22.98
CA ASN A 390 -6.37 -14.62 22.66
C ASN A 390 -6.04 -14.59 21.16
N THR A 391 -6.28 -15.68 20.43
CA THR A 391 -6.13 -15.74 18.98
C THR A 391 -6.96 -14.67 18.26
N ILE A 392 -8.18 -14.40 18.73
CA ILE A 392 -9.06 -13.36 18.16
C ILE A 392 -8.53 -11.97 18.51
N ILE A 393 -8.08 -11.78 19.76
CA ILE A 393 -7.50 -10.52 20.25
C ILE A 393 -6.24 -10.17 19.45
N ASP A 394 -5.38 -11.16 19.17
CA ASP A 394 -4.15 -10.96 18.41
C ASP A 394 -4.42 -10.55 16.97
N VAL A 395 -5.40 -11.18 16.31
CA VAL A 395 -5.85 -10.78 14.95
C VAL A 395 -6.46 -9.38 14.98
N LEU A 396 -7.30 -9.09 15.97
CA LEU A 396 -7.93 -7.77 16.13
C LEU A 396 -6.89 -6.66 16.34
N ARG A 397 -5.88 -6.93 17.17
CA ARG A 397 -4.74 -6.04 17.39
C ARG A 397 -3.97 -5.81 16.10
N TYR A 398 -3.63 -6.87 15.38
CA TYR A 398 -2.94 -6.78 14.10
C TYR A 398 -3.72 -5.94 13.08
N ILE A 399 -5.04 -6.15 12.96
CA ILE A 399 -5.90 -5.35 12.06
C ILE A 399 -5.89 -3.87 12.49
N CYS A 400 -6.10 -3.59 13.78
CA CYS A 400 -6.16 -2.21 14.28
C CYS A 400 -4.84 -1.44 14.12
N LEU A 401 -3.70 -2.12 14.29
CA LEU A 401 -2.38 -1.53 14.06
C LEU A 401 -2.11 -1.17 12.59
N GLN A 402 -2.94 -1.63 11.64
CA GLN A 402 -2.86 -1.18 10.24
C GLN A 402 -3.61 0.13 9.96
N HIS A 403 -4.32 0.67 10.95
CA HIS A 403 -5.02 1.95 10.85
C HIS A 403 -4.20 3.04 11.56
N PRO A 404 -3.86 4.15 10.87
CA PRO A 404 -3.02 5.18 11.44
C PRO A 404 -3.74 5.91 12.57
N CYS A 405 -3.07 5.99 13.72
CA CYS A 405 -3.49 6.80 14.84
C CYS A 405 -3.55 8.29 14.42
N PRO A 406 -4.65 9.02 14.72
CA PRO A 406 -4.76 10.45 14.41
C PRO A 406 -3.66 11.29 15.06
N ARG A 407 -3.20 10.87 16.24
CA ARG A 407 -2.11 11.52 17.00
C ARG A 407 -0.71 11.10 16.51
N GLY A 408 -0.59 10.10 15.64
CA GLY A 408 0.67 9.60 15.08
C GLY A 408 1.79 9.44 16.11
N GLY A 409 3.01 9.82 15.75
CA GLY A 409 4.19 9.73 16.62
C GLY A 409 4.09 10.54 17.93
N SER A 410 3.19 11.51 18.04
CA SER A 410 2.94 12.26 19.28
C SER A 410 1.99 11.58 20.26
N CYS A 411 1.38 10.45 19.90
CA CYS A 411 0.49 9.72 20.79
C CYS A 411 1.23 9.25 22.05
N ARG A 412 0.63 9.48 23.22
CA ARG A 412 1.16 9.05 24.52
C ARG A 412 0.16 8.26 25.38
N SER A 413 -0.90 7.74 24.78
CA SER A 413 -1.85 6.86 25.48
C SER A 413 -1.40 5.42 25.41
N ILE A 414 -1.19 4.76 26.56
CA ILE A 414 -0.85 3.34 26.62
C ILE A 414 -2.00 2.46 26.11
N LYS A 415 -3.25 2.92 26.27
CA LYS A 415 -4.49 2.28 25.81
C LYS A 415 -4.75 2.42 24.30
N CYS A 416 -3.91 3.15 23.57
CA CYS A 416 -4.09 3.33 22.13
C CYS A 416 -3.79 2.04 21.37
N TYR A 417 -4.80 1.50 20.69
CA TYR A 417 -4.72 0.28 19.89
C TYR A 417 -4.61 0.52 18.36
N MET A 418 -4.47 1.79 17.95
CA MET A 418 -4.19 2.18 16.56
C MET A 418 -2.68 2.18 16.30
N GLY A 419 -2.27 2.02 15.04
CA GLY A 419 -0.85 2.00 14.70
C GLY A 419 -0.25 3.40 14.57
N HIS A 420 0.99 3.56 15.02
CA HIS A 420 1.77 4.80 14.95
C HIS A 420 2.87 4.71 13.87
N ILE A 421 3.30 3.49 13.55
CA ILE A 421 4.26 3.18 12.47
C ILE A 421 3.72 2.08 11.56
N CYS A 422 4.21 2.02 10.31
CA CYS A 422 3.90 0.93 9.40
C CYS A 422 4.77 -0.30 9.71
N GLN A 423 4.15 -1.42 10.11
CA GLN A 423 4.85 -2.70 10.33
C GLN A 423 4.65 -3.70 9.18
N LYS A 424 4.12 -3.27 8.03
CA LYS A 424 3.98 -4.17 6.87
C LYS A 424 5.35 -4.43 6.23
N PRO A 425 5.80 -5.68 6.12
CA PRO A 425 7.09 -5.98 5.51
C PRO A 425 7.11 -5.51 4.06
N ASN A 426 8.20 -4.87 3.65
CA ASN A 426 8.39 -4.30 2.30
C ASN A 426 7.40 -3.21 1.90
N CYS A 427 6.68 -2.60 2.84
CA CYS A 427 5.75 -1.53 2.53
C CYS A 427 6.51 -0.26 2.10
N LYS A 428 6.21 0.24 0.89
CA LYS A 428 6.85 1.44 0.33
C LYS A 428 6.11 2.68 0.83
N ALA A 429 6.89 3.71 1.14
CA ALA A 429 6.43 4.99 1.67
C ALA A 429 5.76 5.92 0.63
N VAL A 430 5.00 5.35 -0.30
CA VAL A 430 4.14 6.04 -1.25
C VAL A 430 2.68 5.76 -0.85
N LYS A 431 1.74 6.64 -1.18
CA LYS A 431 0.30 6.36 -1.01
C LYS A 431 -0.07 5.17 -1.92
N SER A 432 0.16 3.96 -1.44
CA SER A 432 -0.26 2.71 -2.06
C SER A 432 -1.68 2.41 -1.56
N TRP A 433 -2.55 1.89 -2.42
CA TRP A 433 -3.91 1.48 -2.03
C TRP A 433 -3.92 0.45 -0.89
N GLN A 434 -2.80 -0.26 -0.69
CA GLN A 434 -2.60 -1.31 0.30
C GLN A 434 -2.07 -0.81 1.66
N CYS A 435 -1.67 0.46 1.79
CA CYS A 435 -1.16 1.01 3.06
C CYS A 435 -1.80 2.37 3.40
N ARG A 436 -2.38 2.45 4.60
CA ARG A 436 -3.07 3.66 5.10
C ARG A 436 -2.12 4.66 5.75
N PHE A 437 -0.86 4.30 5.96
CA PHE A 437 0.13 5.14 6.63
C PHE A 437 0.75 6.17 5.69
N ASN A 438 1.06 7.35 6.22
CA ASN A 438 1.75 8.40 5.48
C ASN A 438 3.26 8.13 5.37
N LEU A 439 3.97 8.96 4.61
CA LEU A 439 5.43 8.89 4.43
C LEU A 439 6.17 8.85 5.78
N ARG A 440 5.76 9.69 6.72
CA ARG A 440 6.41 9.84 8.04
C ARG A 440 6.41 8.53 8.82
N ALA A 441 5.29 7.81 8.85
CA ALA A 441 5.16 6.53 9.54
C ALA A 441 5.96 5.36 8.90
N HIS A 442 6.58 5.57 7.73
CA HIS A 442 7.51 4.62 7.11
C HIS A 442 8.98 5.02 7.25
N SER A 443 9.25 6.28 7.63
CA SER A 443 10.60 6.84 7.74
C SER A 443 11.00 7.14 9.19
N VAL A 444 10.22 6.68 10.17
CA VAL A 444 10.52 6.86 11.60
C VAL A 444 11.81 6.12 11.94
N ASP A 445 12.70 6.77 12.69
CA ASP A 445 13.86 6.12 13.30
C ASP A 445 13.37 5.09 14.32
N LEU A 446 13.57 3.80 14.03
CA LEU A 446 13.07 2.69 14.85
C LEU A 446 13.93 2.42 16.08
N GLN A 447 15.02 3.16 16.28
CA GLN A 447 15.86 3.01 17.47
C GLN A 447 15.18 3.63 18.69
N VAL A 448 14.93 2.80 19.71
CA VAL A 448 14.43 3.29 21.01
C VAL A 448 15.52 4.12 21.69
N ALA A 449 15.23 5.40 21.91
CA ALA A 449 16.07 6.29 22.70
C ALA A 449 15.64 6.32 24.17
N GLN A 450 14.32 6.37 24.43
CA GLN A 450 13.78 6.51 25.78
C GLN A 450 12.44 5.77 25.93
N TRP A 451 12.11 5.40 27.17
CA TRP A 451 10.80 4.93 27.58
C TRP A 451 10.15 6.02 28.44
N VAL A 452 8.97 6.49 28.04
CA VAL A 452 8.26 7.60 28.72
C VAL A 452 6.97 7.10 29.36
N ALA A 453 6.59 7.74 30.47
CA ALA A 453 5.32 7.46 31.12
C ALA A 453 4.15 7.86 30.19
N PRO A 454 3.05 7.08 30.18
CA PRO A 454 1.86 7.43 29.42
C PRO A 454 1.18 8.68 29.98
N ILE A 455 0.47 9.38 29.11
CA ILE A 455 -0.36 10.54 29.45
C ILE A 455 -1.81 10.11 29.25
N ASP A 456 -2.52 9.92 30.37
CA ASP A 456 -3.96 9.70 30.37
C ASP A 456 -4.67 11.04 30.12
N GLN A 457 -5.00 11.32 28.87
CA GLN A 457 -5.99 12.34 28.55
C GLN A 457 -7.35 11.67 28.40
N PRO A 458 -8.42 12.18 29.03
CA PRO A 458 -9.77 11.71 28.74
C PRO A 458 -10.03 11.91 27.25
N GLU A 459 -10.45 10.84 26.57
CA GLU A 459 -10.74 10.86 25.15
C GLU A 459 -11.87 11.87 24.89
N GLU A 460 -11.56 13.00 24.23
CA GLU A 460 -12.62 13.77 23.59
C GLU A 460 -13.16 12.93 22.42
N ASP A 461 -14.44 12.57 22.53
CA ASP A 461 -15.24 11.77 21.61
C ASP A 461 -15.11 12.20 20.15
N HIS A 462 -14.07 11.72 19.46
CA HIS A 462 -14.16 11.50 18.02
C HIS A 462 -14.70 10.09 17.78
N ARG A 463 -16.03 9.99 17.93
CA ARG A 463 -16.84 8.91 17.36
C ARG A 463 -16.56 8.80 15.86
N SER A 464 -15.67 7.91 15.51
CA SER A 464 -15.76 7.16 14.26
C SER A 464 -15.86 5.69 14.65
N SER A 465 -17.08 5.28 14.97
CA SER A 465 -17.49 3.89 14.89
C SER A 465 -17.20 3.44 13.46
N ILE A 466 -16.03 2.85 13.24
CA ILE A 466 -15.76 2.10 12.02
C ILE A 466 -16.65 0.85 12.12
N SER A 467 -17.91 1.00 11.69
CA SER A 467 -18.79 -0.13 11.44
C SER A 467 -18.19 -0.91 10.28
N ALA A 468 -18.11 -2.22 10.45
CA ALA A 468 -17.61 -3.15 9.45
C ALA A 468 -18.59 -3.32 8.25
N GLU A 469 -19.16 -2.22 7.76
CA GLU A 469 -19.92 -2.13 6.50
C GLU A 469 -19.04 -1.61 5.35
N SER A 470 -17.80 -1.19 5.63
CA SER A 470 -16.78 -0.92 4.61
C SER A 470 -15.79 -2.09 4.40
N PHE A 471 -16.11 -3.28 4.95
CA PHE A 471 -15.19 -4.42 5.04
C PHE A 471 -15.51 -5.61 4.13
N GLU A 472 -16.53 -5.51 3.27
CA GLU A 472 -16.83 -6.51 2.24
C GLU A 472 -16.91 -5.86 0.85
N SER A 473 -15.74 -5.58 0.28
CA SER A 473 -15.54 -5.64 -1.17
C SER A 473 -14.08 -6.00 -1.45
N ASN A 474 -13.80 -7.30 -1.29
CA ASN A 474 -12.77 -8.07 -2.00
C ASN A 474 -12.30 -9.22 -1.12
N SER A 475 -13.13 -10.25 -0.99
CA SER A 475 -12.66 -11.61 -0.79
C SER A 475 -12.64 -12.32 -2.15
N PRO A 476 -11.53 -12.99 -2.53
CA PRO A 476 -11.46 -13.76 -3.75
C PRO A 476 -12.31 -15.03 -3.57
N SER A 477 -13.18 -15.29 -4.54
CA SER A 477 -13.96 -16.52 -4.60
C SER A 477 -13.03 -17.73 -4.58
N THR A 478 -13.31 -18.61 -3.64
CA THR A 478 -12.76 -19.95 -3.49
C THR A 478 -12.91 -20.72 -4.80
N VAL A 479 -11.80 -21.02 -5.49
CA VAL A 479 -11.78 -22.01 -6.57
C VAL A 479 -11.13 -23.26 -6.00
N PHE A 480 -11.95 -24.29 -5.83
CA PHE A 480 -11.51 -25.65 -5.51
C PHE A 480 -10.55 -26.13 -6.61
N PHE A 481 -9.36 -26.59 -6.21
CA PHE A 481 -8.46 -27.35 -7.06
C PHE A 481 -8.90 -28.83 -7.08
N SER A 482 -9.13 -29.35 -8.28
CA SER A 482 -8.64 -30.68 -8.66
C SER A 482 -7.31 -30.50 -9.39
#